data_AF-A0A5E7HSM7-F1
#
_entry.id   AF-A0A5E7HSM7-F1
#
_cell.length_a   1.000
_cell.length_b   1.000
_cell.length_c   1.000
_cell.angle_alpha   90.00
_cell.angle_beta   90.00
_cell.angle_gamma   90.00
#
_symmetry.space_group_name_H-M   'P 1'
#
loop_
_entity.id
_entity.type
_entity.pdbx_description
1 polymer ?
#
loop_
_entity_poly.entity_id
_entity_poly.type
_entity_poly.pdbx_seq_one_letter_code
_entity_poly.pdbx_strand_id
1 'polypeptide(L)'
;MTNPQDKAETDADLAQLVIGQGPCTYLLLLLLGLILLFPFLEEGIFARTLLGIVFSIVLLVGAFAARQTRRGVILKVGLALLGVGLLWAALWTESIEILNLAGIAYTASLAVSFSSVLRYVLKRGPITADKLHGALAGYILLAFVWSFVYALVEISSAGSFGPGHLDFVQPGNFFKLIYFSLTTLTTTGYGDFIPLTNHARSLVMVEEFSGVFYVGVVIARLAGLYPSNQTK
;
A
#
# COMPACT_ATOMS: atom_id res chain seq x y z
N MET A 1 23.73 0.80 36.86
CA MET A 1 23.09 2.13 36.91
C MET A 1 23.46 2.82 35.62
N THR A 2 22.54 2.88 34.65
CA THR A 2 22.79 3.52 33.35
C THR A 2 22.93 5.03 33.55
N ASN A 3 23.99 5.62 33.01
CA ASN A 3 24.30 7.03 33.14
C ASN A 3 23.17 7.86 32.50
N PRO A 4 22.62 8.90 33.16
CA PRO A 4 21.57 9.74 32.58
C PRO A 4 21.94 10.36 31.22
N GLN A 5 23.24 10.55 30.92
CA GLN A 5 23.69 10.99 29.59
C GLN A 5 23.52 9.91 28.50
N ASP A 6 23.80 8.65 28.84
CA ASP A 6 23.69 7.49 27.94
C ASP A 6 22.22 7.20 27.57
N LYS A 7 21.31 7.43 28.52
CA LYS A 7 19.85 7.34 28.28
C LYS A 7 19.34 8.46 27.37
N ALA A 8 19.80 9.69 27.57
CA ALA A 8 19.41 10.84 26.74
C ALA A 8 19.92 10.72 25.29
N GLU A 9 21.12 10.16 25.11
CA GLU A 9 21.71 9.90 23.79
C GLU A 9 20.95 8.77 23.07
N THR A 10 20.59 7.70 23.78
CA THR A 10 19.75 6.60 23.26
C THR A 10 18.35 7.08 22.87
N ASP A 11 17.71 7.91 23.70
CA ASP A 11 16.37 8.45 23.42
C ASP A 11 16.40 9.44 22.23
N ALA A 12 17.49 10.19 22.07
CA ALA A 12 17.70 11.08 20.92
C ALA A 12 17.95 10.31 19.61
N ASP A 13 18.73 9.21 19.66
CA ASP A 13 18.94 8.31 18.53
C ASP A 13 17.64 7.60 18.12
N LEU A 14 16.84 7.16 19.10
CA LEU A 14 15.51 6.60 18.86
C LEU A 14 14.57 7.64 18.23
N ALA A 15 14.59 8.89 18.69
CA ALA A 15 13.79 9.96 18.11
C ALA A 15 14.23 10.30 16.67
N GLN A 16 15.54 10.31 16.38
CA GLN A 16 16.05 10.49 15.01
C GLN A 16 15.73 9.31 14.10
N LEU A 17 15.62 8.09 14.63
CA LEU A 17 15.15 6.91 13.91
C LEU A 17 13.67 6.99 13.51
N VAL A 18 12.86 7.79 14.22
CA VAL A 18 11.43 7.99 13.95
C VAL A 18 11.17 9.18 13.04
N ILE A 19 12.00 10.23 13.09
CA ILE A 19 11.80 11.44 12.26
C ILE A 19 12.56 11.28 10.93
N GLY A 20 11.93 10.61 9.97
CA GLY A 20 12.44 10.46 8.61
C GLY A 20 12.09 11.66 7.72
N GLN A 21 13.01 12.08 6.85
CA GLN A 21 12.75 13.09 5.81
C GLN A 21 12.91 12.54 4.38
N GLY A 22 12.84 11.22 4.23
CA GLY A 22 13.08 10.55 2.95
C GLY A 22 11.80 10.27 2.13
N PRO A 23 11.95 9.87 0.86
CA PRO A 23 10.83 9.57 -0.05
C PRO A 23 9.83 8.55 0.50
N CYS A 24 10.31 7.53 1.24
CA CYS A 24 9.44 6.52 1.81
C CYS A 24 8.64 7.06 3.00
N THR A 25 9.17 8.07 3.68
CA THR A 25 8.45 8.76 4.77
C THR A 25 7.27 9.56 4.22
N TYR A 26 7.48 10.31 3.12
CA TYR A 26 6.39 11.01 2.44
C TYR A 26 5.33 10.04 1.90
N LEU A 27 5.77 8.91 1.33
CA LEU A 27 4.85 7.87 0.87
C LEU A 27 4.03 7.28 2.03
N LEU A 28 4.66 6.98 3.17
CA LEU A 28 3.97 6.49 4.35
C LEU A 28 2.93 7.49 4.85
N LEU A 29 3.31 8.76 5.02
CA LEU A 29 2.40 9.81 5.48
C LEU A 29 1.22 9.99 4.52
N LEU A 30 1.46 9.91 3.22
CA LEU A 30 0.41 9.98 2.20
C LEU A 30 -0.56 8.79 2.30
N LEU A 31 -0.05 7.57 2.47
CA LEU A 31 -0.87 6.36 2.60
C LEU A 31 -1.69 6.37 3.90
N LEU A 32 -1.09 6.77 5.01
CA LEU A 32 -1.80 6.92 6.30
C LEU A 32 -2.85 8.03 6.21
N GLY A 33 -2.50 9.17 5.61
CA GLY A 33 -3.44 10.27 5.38
C GLY A 33 -4.64 9.80 4.56
N LEU A 34 -4.41 9.03 3.50
CA LEU A 34 -5.49 8.47 2.69
C LEU A 34 -6.41 7.52 3.49
N ILE A 35 -5.87 6.66 4.35
CA ILE A 35 -6.68 5.81 5.23
C ILE A 35 -7.53 6.65 6.19
N LEU A 36 -6.93 7.68 6.79
CA LEU A 36 -7.63 8.58 7.71
C LEU A 36 -8.67 9.48 7.04
N LEU A 37 -8.57 9.68 5.72
CA LEU A 37 -9.55 10.42 4.94
C LEU A 37 -10.82 9.63 4.64
N PHE A 38 -10.84 8.31 4.89
CA PHE A 38 -11.99 7.44 4.63
C PHE A 38 -13.36 8.01 5.05
N PRO A 39 -13.59 8.41 6.32
CA PRO A 39 -14.93 8.85 6.76
C PRO A 39 -15.40 10.16 6.10
N PHE A 40 -14.48 10.90 5.45
CA PHE A 40 -14.80 12.15 4.76
C PHE A 40 -15.05 11.94 3.26
N LEU A 41 -14.86 10.72 2.75
CA LEU A 41 -14.88 10.37 1.33
C LEU A 41 -15.90 9.27 1.01
N GLU A 42 -17.07 9.30 1.63
CA GLU A 42 -18.09 8.27 1.43
C GLU A 42 -18.87 8.47 0.13
N GLU A 43 -19.37 9.69 -0.13
CA GLU A 43 -20.29 9.97 -1.23
C GLU A 43 -19.98 11.29 -1.97
N GLY A 44 -20.44 11.36 -3.22
CA GLY A 44 -20.44 12.59 -4.03
C GLY A 44 -19.28 12.73 -5.01
N ILE A 45 -19.46 13.62 -5.98
CA ILE A 45 -18.50 13.91 -7.04
C ILE A 45 -17.18 14.43 -6.45
N PHE A 46 -17.27 15.29 -5.42
CA PHE A 46 -16.09 15.81 -4.73
C PHE A 46 -15.22 14.70 -4.15
N ALA A 47 -15.83 13.74 -3.43
CA ALA A 47 -15.12 12.59 -2.87
C ALA A 47 -14.47 11.74 -3.96
N ARG A 48 -15.20 11.45 -5.04
CA ARG A 48 -14.71 10.69 -6.20
C ARG A 48 -13.50 11.36 -6.87
N THR A 49 -13.59 12.66 -7.13
CA THR A 49 -12.50 13.45 -7.75
C THR A 49 -11.29 13.55 -6.82
N LEU A 50 -11.50 13.87 -5.54
CA LEU A 50 -10.42 13.98 -4.57
C LEU A 50 -9.69 12.64 -4.39
N LEU A 51 -10.44 11.53 -4.31
CA LEU A 51 -9.88 10.19 -4.23
C LEU A 51 -9.04 9.88 -5.49
N GLY A 52 -9.56 10.16 -6.68
CA GLY A 52 -8.80 10.01 -7.93
C GLY A 52 -7.48 10.79 -7.93
N ILE A 53 -7.48 12.03 -7.41
CA ILE A 53 -6.27 12.83 -7.24
C ILE A 53 -5.30 12.17 -6.26
N VAL A 54 -5.76 11.79 -5.06
CA VAL A 54 -4.89 11.21 -4.03
C VAL A 54 -4.28 9.89 -4.50
N PHE A 55 -5.05 8.99 -5.12
CA PHE A 55 -4.54 7.75 -5.70
C PHE A 55 -3.54 8.00 -6.85
N SER A 56 -3.76 9.05 -7.65
CA SER A 56 -2.79 9.47 -8.67
C SER A 56 -1.47 9.91 -8.05
N ILE A 57 -1.52 10.68 -6.95
CA ILE A 57 -0.33 11.11 -6.22
C ILE A 57 0.38 9.89 -5.61
N VAL A 58 -0.36 8.95 -5.00
CA VAL A 58 0.20 7.71 -4.44
C VAL A 58 0.95 6.92 -5.51
N LEU A 59 0.37 6.76 -6.71
CA LEU A 59 1.05 6.07 -7.82
C LEU A 59 2.34 6.77 -8.25
N LEU A 60 2.29 8.09 -8.41
CA LEU A 60 3.47 8.86 -8.83
C LEU A 60 4.56 8.80 -7.77
N VAL A 61 4.24 9.08 -6.50
CA VAL A 61 5.20 9.01 -5.39
C VAL A 61 5.76 7.59 -5.25
N GLY A 62 4.90 6.56 -5.35
CA GLY A 62 5.32 5.15 -5.33
C GLY A 62 6.30 4.79 -6.46
N ALA A 63 6.08 5.33 -7.66
CA ALA A 63 7.01 5.17 -8.79
C ALA A 63 8.38 5.81 -8.54
N PHE A 64 8.42 6.95 -7.82
CA PHE A 64 9.65 7.68 -7.49
C PHE A 64 10.34 7.24 -6.18
N ALA A 65 9.64 6.55 -5.28
CA ALA A 65 10.14 6.22 -3.94
C ALA A 65 11.44 5.39 -3.94
N ALA A 66 11.71 4.64 -5.02
CA ALA A 66 12.94 3.85 -5.15
C ALA A 66 13.91 4.44 -6.17
N ARG A 67 15.12 4.81 -5.71
CA ARG A 67 16.23 5.22 -6.58
C ARG A 67 16.61 4.10 -7.55
N GLN A 68 16.36 4.30 -8.84
CA GLN A 68 16.73 3.37 -9.93
C GLN A 68 17.29 4.11 -11.15
N THR A 69 17.78 3.35 -12.13
CA THR A 69 18.28 3.85 -13.42
C THR A 69 17.21 4.66 -14.16
N ARG A 70 17.64 5.67 -14.94
CA ARG A 70 16.74 6.58 -15.70
C ARG A 70 15.66 5.83 -16.48
N ARG A 71 16.01 4.72 -17.15
CA ARG A 71 15.05 3.89 -17.92
C ARG A 71 13.97 3.25 -17.03
N GLY A 72 14.34 2.76 -15.85
CA GLY A 72 13.39 2.14 -14.91
C GLY A 72 12.39 3.15 -14.36
N VAL A 73 12.82 4.37 -14.06
CA VAL A 73 11.92 5.44 -13.62
C VAL A 73 10.93 5.82 -14.72
N ILE A 74 11.40 5.99 -15.97
CA ILE A 74 10.53 6.33 -17.11
C ILE A 74 9.43 5.28 -17.30
N LEU A 75 9.76 3.99 -17.26
CA LEU A 75 8.77 2.93 -17.43
C LEU A 75 7.71 2.93 -16.32
N LYS A 76 8.12 3.14 -15.06
CA LYS A 76 7.18 3.20 -13.93
C LYS A 76 6.27 4.40 -13.99
N VAL A 77 6.84 5.58 -14.30
CA VAL A 77 6.06 6.81 -14.46
C VAL A 77 5.12 6.67 -15.64
N GLY A 78 5.55 6.09 -16.76
CA GLY A 78 4.68 5.79 -17.89
C GLY A 78 3.51 4.88 -17.52
N LEU A 79 3.75 3.82 -16.76
CA LEU A 79 2.70 2.92 -16.27
C LEU A 79 1.76 3.63 -15.27
N ALA A 80 2.30 4.46 -14.38
CA ALA A 80 1.50 5.26 -13.45
C ALA A 80 0.62 6.26 -14.19
N LEU A 81 1.16 7.00 -15.16
CA LEU A 81 0.43 7.94 -15.99
C LEU A 81 -0.64 7.26 -16.83
N LEU A 82 -0.38 6.06 -17.34
CA LEU A 82 -1.38 5.24 -18.04
C LEU A 82 -2.53 4.90 -17.10
N GLY A 83 -2.24 4.40 -15.90
CA GLY A 83 -3.27 4.11 -14.89
C GLY A 83 -4.11 5.33 -14.56
N VAL A 84 -3.46 6.46 -14.26
CA VAL A 84 -4.12 7.74 -13.98
C VAL A 84 -5.01 8.16 -15.15
N GLY A 85 -4.48 8.17 -16.38
CA GLY A 85 -5.24 8.56 -17.57
C GLY A 85 -6.47 7.68 -17.79
N LEU A 86 -6.34 6.37 -17.62
CA LEU A 86 -7.46 5.42 -17.73
C LEU A 86 -8.50 5.63 -16.63
N LEU A 87 -8.09 5.91 -15.39
CA LEU A 87 -9.02 6.20 -14.31
C LEU A 87 -9.84 7.46 -14.62
N TRP A 88 -9.19 8.57 -15.00
CA TRP A 88 -9.91 9.79 -15.35
C TRP A 88 -10.81 9.61 -16.58
N ALA A 89 -10.38 8.82 -17.57
CA ALA A 89 -11.23 8.45 -18.69
C ALA A 89 -12.45 7.62 -18.25
N ALA A 90 -12.29 6.66 -17.33
CA ALA A 90 -13.39 5.88 -16.76
C ALA A 90 -14.36 6.77 -15.97
N LEU A 91 -13.83 7.76 -15.24
CA LEU A 91 -14.65 8.72 -14.50
C LEU A 91 -15.53 9.57 -15.42
N TRP A 92 -15.01 9.98 -16.58
CA TRP A 92 -15.71 10.83 -17.54
C TRP A 92 -16.70 10.07 -18.42
N THR A 93 -16.33 8.85 -18.83
CA THR A 93 -17.13 8.04 -19.77
C THR A 93 -18.14 7.12 -19.07
N GLU A 94 -17.99 6.90 -17.76
CA GLU A 94 -18.77 5.96 -16.96
C GLU A 94 -18.80 4.53 -17.54
N SER A 95 -17.76 4.17 -18.31
CA SER A 95 -17.64 2.85 -18.94
C SER A 95 -16.97 1.83 -18.02
N ILE A 96 -17.65 0.69 -17.81
CA ILE A 96 -17.15 -0.43 -17.01
C ILE A 96 -15.88 -1.04 -17.63
N GLU A 97 -15.77 -1.08 -18.95
CA GLU A 97 -14.59 -1.65 -19.63
C GLU A 97 -13.33 -0.80 -19.38
N ILE A 98 -13.47 0.53 -19.43
CA ILE A 98 -12.37 1.46 -19.16
C ILE A 98 -12.02 1.41 -17.67
N LEU A 99 -13.02 1.26 -16.79
CA LEU A 99 -12.79 1.08 -15.35
C LEU A 99 -12.01 -0.20 -15.05
N ASN A 100 -12.34 -1.31 -15.71
CA ASN A 100 -11.61 -2.58 -15.56
C ASN A 100 -10.16 -2.44 -16.04
N LEU A 101 -9.94 -1.84 -17.21
CA LEU A 101 -8.60 -1.57 -17.73
C LEU A 101 -7.79 -0.62 -16.82
N ALA A 102 -8.44 0.40 -16.25
CA ALA A 102 -7.84 1.27 -15.25
C ALA A 102 -7.43 0.50 -14.01
N GLY A 103 -8.29 -0.39 -13.48
CA GLY A 103 -8.01 -1.25 -12.34
C GLY A 103 -6.79 -2.16 -12.57
N ILE A 104 -6.67 -2.76 -13.76
CA ILE A 104 -5.51 -3.58 -14.15
C ILE A 104 -4.24 -2.73 -14.16
N ALA A 105 -4.27 -1.56 -14.80
CA ALA A 105 -3.11 -0.66 -14.87
C ALA A 105 -2.70 -0.14 -13.47
N TYR A 106 -3.66 0.20 -12.62
CA TYR A 106 -3.43 0.61 -11.22
C TYR A 106 -2.80 -0.53 -10.41
N THR A 107 -3.34 -1.74 -10.51
CA THR A 107 -2.81 -2.93 -9.83
C THR A 107 -1.37 -3.19 -10.24
N ALA A 108 -1.07 -3.16 -11.54
CA ALA A 108 0.28 -3.36 -12.06
C ALA A 108 1.25 -2.27 -11.56
N SER A 109 0.83 -1.00 -11.57
CA SER A 109 1.65 0.12 -11.10
C SER A 109 1.94 0.05 -9.60
N LEU A 110 0.94 -0.32 -8.79
CA LEU A 110 1.11 -0.53 -7.35
C LEU A 110 2.01 -1.73 -7.06
N ALA A 111 1.85 -2.85 -7.77
CA ALA A 111 2.72 -4.03 -7.62
C ALA A 111 4.19 -3.71 -7.95
N VAL A 112 4.43 -2.88 -8.97
CA VAL A 112 5.78 -2.40 -9.31
C VAL A 112 6.32 -1.45 -8.23
N SER A 113 5.48 -0.56 -7.69
CA SER A 113 5.85 0.34 -6.60
C SER A 113 6.20 -0.43 -5.32
N PHE A 114 5.33 -1.36 -4.92
CA PHE A 114 5.56 -2.31 -3.83
C PHE A 114 6.87 -3.07 -4.01
N SER A 115 7.07 -3.69 -5.16
CA SER A 115 8.31 -4.43 -5.48
C SER A 115 9.55 -3.54 -5.38
N SER A 116 9.42 -2.27 -5.73
CA SER A 116 10.52 -1.30 -5.68
C SER A 116 10.87 -0.90 -4.25
N VAL A 117 9.86 -0.63 -3.43
CA VAL A 117 10.01 -0.33 -2.00
C VAL A 117 10.55 -1.55 -1.26
N LEU A 118 10.01 -2.75 -1.51
CA LEU A 118 10.48 -3.98 -0.91
C LEU A 118 11.96 -4.25 -1.26
N ARG A 119 12.36 -4.09 -2.52
CA ARG A 119 13.78 -4.20 -2.92
C ARG A 119 14.66 -3.16 -2.22
N TYR A 120 14.16 -1.95 -1.99
CA TYR A 120 14.88 -0.92 -1.24
C TYR A 120 15.08 -1.31 0.24
N VAL A 121 14.01 -1.76 0.90
CA VAL A 121 14.03 -2.23 2.29
C VAL A 121 14.97 -3.43 2.46
N LEU A 122 14.95 -4.37 1.51
CA LEU A 122 15.80 -5.56 1.55
C LEU A 122 17.28 -5.28 1.20
N LYS A 123 17.60 -4.11 0.64
CA LYS A 123 18.97 -3.78 0.24
C LYS A 123 19.90 -3.67 1.47
N ARG A 124 21.12 -4.21 1.33
CA ARG A 124 22.18 -4.08 2.36
C ARG A 124 22.56 -2.62 2.57
N GLY A 125 22.78 -2.25 3.84
CA GLY A 125 23.13 -0.89 4.27
C GLY A 125 22.55 -0.58 5.66
N PRO A 126 22.85 0.60 6.23
CA PRO A 126 22.37 1.00 7.55
C PRO A 126 20.83 0.97 7.62
N ILE A 127 20.30 0.73 8.83
CA ILE A 127 18.87 0.87 9.12
C ILE A 127 18.63 2.36 9.36
N THR A 128 18.06 3.04 8.38
CA THR A 128 17.66 4.46 8.48
C THR A 128 16.17 4.56 8.75
N ALA A 129 15.73 5.68 9.33
CA ALA A 129 14.31 6.01 9.49
C ALA A 129 13.51 5.80 8.19
N ASP A 130 14.08 6.22 7.05
CA ASP A 130 13.45 6.06 5.74
C ASP A 130 13.27 4.59 5.32
N LYS A 131 14.19 3.68 5.69
CA LYS A 131 13.99 2.25 5.46
C LYS A 131 12.89 1.66 6.34
N LEU A 132 12.79 2.11 7.59
CA LEU A 132 11.72 1.68 8.50
C LEU A 132 10.36 2.14 7.98
N HIS A 133 10.24 3.42 7.59
CA HIS A 133 9.05 3.94 6.94
C HIS A 133 8.75 3.23 5.63
N GLY A 134 9.77 2.89 4.83
CA GLY A 134 9.63 2.09 3.62
C GLY A 134 9.08 0.69 3.89
N ALA A 135 9.48 0.04 4.98
CA ALA A 135 8.92 -1.25 5.39
C ALA A 135 7.44 -1.12 5.75
N LEU A 136 7.05 -0.08 6.51
CA LEU A 136 5.65 0.12 6.84
C LEU A 136 4.81 0.53 5.62
N ALA A 137 5.31 1.47 4.80
CA ALA A 137 4.66 1.89 3.56
C ALA A 137 4.52 0.73 2.57
N GLY A 138 5.52 -0.15 2.50
CA GLY A 138 5.47 -1.35 1.67
C GLY A 138 4.35 -2.30 2.09
N TYR A 139 4.10 -2.46 3.39
CA TYR A 139 2.98 -3.27 3.88
C TYR A 139 1.62 -2.66 3.52
N ILE A 140 1.47 -1.35 3.66
CA ILE A 140 0.24 -0.65 3.24
C ILE A 140 0.06 -0.73 1.72
N LEU A 141 1.14 -0.56 0.94
CA LEU A 141 1.08 -0.75 -0.52
C LEU A 141 0.64 -2.15 -0.90
N LEU A 142 1.07 -3.19 -0.17
CA LEU A 142 0.62 -4.56 -0.40
C LEU A 142 -0.89 -4.69 -0.20
N ALA A 143 -1.44 -4.06 0.85
CA ALA A 143 -2.88 -4.02 1.06
C ALA A 143 -3.61 -3.35 -0.10
N PHE A 144 -3.07 -2.25 -0.59
CA PHE A 144 -3.63 -1.54 -1.73
C PHE A 144 -3.62 -2.39 -3.01
N VAL A 145 -2.54 -3.13 -3.27
CA VAL A 145 -2.48 -4.08 -4.40
C VAL A 145 -3.64 -5.07 -4.32
N TRP A 146 -3.84 -5.72 -3.18
CA TRP A 146 -4.92 -6.68 -2.99
C TRP A 146 -6.31 -6.05 -3.07
N SER A 147 -6.48 -4.83 -2.56
CA SER A 147 -7.73 -4.07 -2.67
C SER A 147 -8.16 -3.86 -4.12
N PHE A 148 -7.21 -3.51 -5.00
CA PHE A 148 -7.50 -3.41 -6.44
C PHE A 148 -7.74 -4.77 -7.09
N VAL A 149 -7.03 -5.83 -6.68
CA VAL A 149 -7.33 -7.20 -7.13
C VAL A 149 -8.75 -7.60 -6.76
N TYR A 150 -9.22 -7.30 -5.55
CA TYR A 150 -10.58 -7.57 -5.12
C TYR A 150 -11.61 -6.74 -5.88
N ALA A 151 -11.31 -5.48 -6.19
CA ALA A 151 -12.17 -4.66 -7.04
C ALA A 151 -12.32 -5.27 -8.44
N LEU A 152 -11.24 -5.77 -9.04
CA LEU A 152 -11.28 -6.46 -10.34
C LEU A 152 -12.12 -7.74 -10.30
N VAL A 153 -12.03 -8.50 -9.21
CA VAL A 153 -12.84 -9.71 -8.99
C VAL A 153 -14.31 -9.35 -8.87
N GLU A 154 -14.65 -8.31 -8.11
CA GLU A 154 -16.03 -7.85 -7.95
C GLU A 154 -16.61 -7.30 -9.26
N ILE A 155 -15.82 -6.55 -10.05
CA ILE A 155 -16.23 -6.08 -11.39
C ILE A 155 -16.50 -7.27 -12.32
N SER A 156 -15.68 -8.32 -12.24
CA SER A 156 -15.80 -9.51 -13.09
C SER A 156 -16.93 -10.45 -12.64
N SER A 157 -17.19 -10.54 -11.34
CA SER A 157 -18.21 -11.39 -10.73
C SER A 157 -18.80 -10.64 -9.53
N ALA A 158 -19.84 -9.85 -9.80
CA ALA A 158 -20.55 -9.09 -8.76
C ALA A 158 -21.09 -10.01 -7.64
N GLY A 159 -21.04 -9.53 -6.40
CA GLY A 159 -21.39 -10.30 -5.21
C GLY A 159 -20.29 -11.26 -4.74
N SER A 160 -19.03 -10.99 -5.10
CA SER A 160 -17.88 -11.77 -4.62
C SER A 160 -17.53 -11.44 -3.17
N PHE A 161 -17.85 -10.23 -2.71
CA PHE A 161 -17.65 -9.78 -1.35
C PHE A 161 -18.95 -9.20 -0.76
N GLY A 162 -19.08 -9.22 0.57
CA GLY A 162 -20.25 -8.66 1.24
C GLY A 162 -20.07 -8.50 2.75
N PRO A 163 -21.10 -8.01 3.46
CA PRO A 163 -22.49 -7.89 3.01
C PRO A 163 -22.74 -6.68 2.09
N GLY A 164 -23.74 -6.82 1.21
CA GLY A 164 -24.18 -5.78 0.27
C GLY A 164 -23.53 -5.87 -1.11
N HIS A 165 -24.10 -5.13 -2.06
CA HIS A 165 -23.54 -4.97 -3.40
C HIS A 165 -22.52 -3.83 -3.39
N LEU A 166 -21.32 -4.07 -3.94
CA LEU A 166 -20.32 -3.02 -4.10
C LEU A 166 -20.54 -2.30 -5.43
N ASP A 167 -21.07 -1.08 -5.34
CA ASP A 167 -21.10 -0.16 -6.48
C ASP A 167 -19.90 0.79 -6.42
N PHE A 168 -18.97 0.64 -7.35
CA PHE A 168 -17.76 1.48 -7.43
C PHE A 168 -18.01 2.90 -7.94
N VAL A 169 -19.25 3.26 -8.30
CA VAL A 169 -19.65 4.67 -8.44
C VAL A 169 -19.53 5.39 -7.10
N GLN A 170 -19.82 4.69 -5.99
CA GLN A 170 -19.65 5.22 -4.64
C GLN A 170 -18.21 4.99 -4.14
N PRO A 171 -17.42 6.06 -3.90
CA PRO A 171 -16.03 5.94 -3.50
C PRO A 171 -15.84 5.13 -2.20
N GLY A 172 -16.79 5.23 -1.27
CA GLY A 172 -16.77 4.49 0.00
C GLY A 172 -16.70 2.97 -0.16
N ASN A 173 -17.24 2.41 -1.25
CA ASN A 173 -17.21 0.96 -1.47
C ASN A 173 -15.80 0.43 -1.78
N PHE A 174 -14.94 1.24 -2.40
CA PHE A 174 -13.55 0.85 -2.60
C PHE A 174 -12.79 0.79 -1.27
N PHE A 175 -13.07 1.69 -0.32
CA PHE A 175 -12.46 1.65 1.00
C PHE A 175 -12.85 0.43 1.82
N LYS A 176 -14.04 -0.15 1.62
CA LYS A 176 -14.40 -1.45 2.23
C LYS A 176 -13.42 -2.55 1.82
N LEU A 177 -12.92 -2.53 0.58
CA LEU A 177 -11.91 -3.48 0.10
C LEU A 177 -10.53 -3.19 0.69
N ILE A 178 -10.17 -1.92 0.90
CA ILE A 178 -8.94 -1.53 1.61
C ILE A 178 -8.98 -2.01 3.06
N TYR A 179 -10.09 -1.75 3.75
CA TYR A 179 -10.34 -2.23 5.09
C TYR A 179 -10.24 -3.75 5.17
N PHE A 180 -10.95 -4.46 4.28
CA PHE A 180 -10.90 -5.91 4.20
C PHE A 180 -9.47 -6.44 3.99
N SER A 181 -8.75 -5.94 2.99
CA SER A 181 -7.36 -6.32 2.72
C SER A 181 -6.42 -6.09 3.92
N LEU A 182 -6.54 -4.93 4.59
CA LEU A 182 -5.76 -4.66 5.81
C LEU A 182 -6.10 -5.65 6.93
N THR A 183 -7.38 -5.94 7.16
CA THR A 183 -7.79 -6.89 8.20
C THR A 183 -7.33 -8.33 7.90
N THR A 184 -7.28 -8.71 6.62
CA THR A 184 -6.77 -10.02 6.16
C THR A 184 -5.27 -10.11 6.32
N LEU A 185 -4.51 -9.14 5.79
CA LEU A 185 -3.04 -9.12 5.87
C LEU A 185 -2.55 -9.12 7.33
N THR A 186 -3.26 -8.42 8.21
CA THR A 186 -2.94 -8.35 9.65
C THR A 186 -3.49 -9.53 10.44
N THR A 187 -4.23 -10.45 9.81
CA THR A 187 -4.90 -11.60 10.46
C THR A 187 -5.90 -11.20 11.55
N THR A 188 -6.42 -9.96 11.50
CA THR A 188 -7.39 -9.44 12.47
C THR A 188 -8.77 -10.04 12.24
N GLY A 189 -9.23 -10.05 10.99
CA GLY A 189 -10.45 -10.74 10.56
C GLY A 189 -11.73 -10.41 11.37
N TYR A 190 -12.13 -9.13 11.45
CA TYR A 190 -13.32 -8.72 12.21
C TYR A 190 -14.62 -9.42 11.80
N GLY A 191 -14.71 -9.91 10.55
CA GLY A 191 -15.82 -10.75 10.08
C GLY A 191 -17.09 -9.98 9.68
N ASP A 192 -17.03 -8.65 9.72
CA ASP A 192 -18.07 -7.73 9.24
C ASP A 192 -18.10 -7.60 7.71
N PHE A 193 -16.98 -7.90 7.03
CA PHE A 193 -16.87 -7.96 5.59
C PHE A 193 -16.12 -9.24 5.16
N ILE A 194 -16.70 -10.05 4.26
CA ILE A 194 -16.25 -11.41 3.97
C ILE A 194 -16.29 -11.77 2.47
N PRO A 195 -15.45 -12.71 2.02
CA PRO A 195 -15.53 -13.28 0.67
C PRO A 195 -16.66 -14.31 0.57
N LEU A 196 -17.55 -14.12 -0.40
CA LEU A 196 -18.73 -14.96 -0.61
C LEU A 196 -18.50 -16.06 -1.64
N THR A 197 -17.68 -15.80 -2.66
CA THR A 197 -17.41 -16.76 -3.75
C THR A 197 -16.14 -17.58 -3.51
N ASN A 198 -16.08 -18.79 -4.09
CA ASN A 198 -14.88 -19.64 -3.98
C ASN A 198 -13.64 -19.01 -4.62
N HIS A 199 -13.80 -18.25 -5.71
CA HIS A 199 -12.72 -17.52 -6.34
C HIS A 199 -12.17 -16.42 -5.41
N ALA A 200 -13.04 -15.62 -4.80
CA ALA A 200 -12.62 -14.62 -3.81
C ALA A 200 -11.90 -15.27 -2.62
N ARG A 201 -12.43 -16.37 -2.08
CA ARG A 201 -11.80 -17.12 -0.98
C ARG A 201 -10.39 -17.60 -1.32
N SER A 202 -10.18 -18.13 -2.53
CA SER A 202 -8.86 -18.60 -2.96
C SER A 202 -7.83 -17.46 -3.02
N LEU A 203 -8.23 -16.27 -3.43
CA LEU A 203 -7.37 -15.09 -3.46
C LEU A 203 -7.05 -14.59 -2.05
N VAL A 204 -8.05 -14.58 -1.17
CA VAL A 204 -7.89 -14.23 0.25
C VAL A 204 -6.88 -15.14 0.92
N MET A 205 -6.94 -16.46 0.68
CA MET A 205 -5.93 -17.40 1.21
C MET A 205 -4.50 -17.03 0.75
N VAL A 206 -4.33 -16.60 -0.51
CA VAL A 206 -3.02 -16.17 -1.02
C VAL A 206 -2.58 -14.83 -0.40
N GLU A 207 -3.52 -13.90 -0.15
CA GLU A 207 -3.24 -12.67 0.58
C GLU A 207 -2.74 -12.96 2.00
N GLU A 208 -3.39 -13.86 2.74
CA GLU A 208 -2.99 -14.25 4.10
C GLU A 208 -1.54 -14.76 4.14
N PHE A 209 -1.17 -15.66 3.23
CA PHE A 209 0.21 -16.12 3.10
C PHE A 209 1.17 -14.97 2.76
N SER A 210 0.77 -14.07 1.87
CA SER A 210 1.59 -12.93 1.46
C SER A 210 1.86 -11.98 2.63
N GLY A 211 0.86 -11.73 3.49
CA GLY A 211 0.97 -10.89 4.67
C GLY A 211 1.96 -11.43 5.69
N VAL A 212 1.79 -12.70 6.09
CA VAL A 212 2.68 -13.35 7.06
C VAL A 212 4.12 -13.42 6.51
N PHE A 213 4.28 -13.78 5.24
CA PHE A 213 5.59 -13.85 4.60
C PHE A 213 6.27 -12.49 4.53
N TYR A 214 5.52 -11.43 4.20
CA TYR A 214 6.04 -10.06 4.19
C TYR A 214 6.62 -9.68 5.55
N VAL A 215 5.83 -9.84 6.61
CA VAL A 215 6.23 -9.49 7.98
C VAL A 215 7.47 -10.29 8.39
N GLY A 216 7.46 -11.61 8.17
CA GLY A 216 8.59 -12.49 8.50
C GLY A 216 9.89 -12.09 7.79
N VAL A 217 9.83 -11.84 6.48
CA VAL A 217 11.00 -11.44 5.68
C VAL A 217 11.53 -10.07 6.10
N VAL A 218 10.65 -9.09 6.34
CA VAL A 218 11.06 -7.75 6.75
C VAL A 218 11.69 -7.76 8.14
N ILE A 219 11.07 -8.45 9.11
CA ILE A 219 11.62 -8.57 10.46
C ILE A 219 12.97 -9.28 10.43
N ALA A 220 13.08 -10.44 9.75
CA ALA A 220 14.34 -11.17 9.64
C ALA A 220 15.44 -10.29 9.02
N ARG A 221 15.09 -9.47 8.02
CA ARG A 221 16.02 -8.55 7.38
C ARG A 221 16.50 -7.44 8.32
N LEU A 222 15.59 -6.81 9.04
CA LEU A 222 15.91 -5.72 9.97
C LEU A 222 16.67 -6.24 11.19
N ALA A 223 16.30 -7.41 11.73
CA ALA A 223 16.99 -8.06 12.84
C ALA A 223 18.41 -8.51 12.46
N GLY A 224 18.59 -9.13 11.29
CA GLY A 224 19.90 -9.59 10.81
C GLY A 224 20.88 -8.46 10.45
N LEU A 225 20.44 -7.20 10.51
CA LEU A 225 21.28 -6.02 10.35
C LEU A 225 21.73 -5.41 11.68
N TYR A 226 21.20 -5.87 12.82
CA TYR A 226 21.76 -5.50 14.12
C TYR A 226 23.14 -6.16 14.27
N PRO A 227 24.20 -5.39 14.54
CA PRO A 227 25.49 -5.96 14.90
C PRO A 227 25.27 -6.93 16.06
N SER A 228 25.72 -8.18 15.91
CA SER A 228 25.90 -9.01 17.09
C SER A 228 26.94 -8.28 17.95
N ASN A 229 26.54 -7.81 19.12
CA ASN A 229 27.48 -7.38 20.15
C ASN A 229 28.27 -8.62 20.58
N GLN A 230 29.22 -9.04 19.76
CA GLN A 230 30.26 -9.97 20.15
C GLN A 230 31.27 -9.14 20.94
N THR A 231 30.95 -8.94 22.23
CA THR A 231 31.98 -8.73 23.25
C THR A 231 32.96 -9.90 23.14
N LYS A 232 34.16 -9.58 22.67
CA LYS A 232 35.34 -10.43 22.75
C LYS A 232 35.68 -10.75 24.20
#